data_AF-A0A9X2MTU6-F1
#
_entry.id   AF-A0A9X2MTU6-F1
#
_cell.length_a   1.000
_cell.length_b   1.000
_cell.length_c   1.000
_cell.angle_alpha   90.00
_cell.angle_beta   90.00
_cell.angle_gamma   90.00
#
_symmetry.space_group_name_H-M   'P 1'
#
loop_
_entity.id
_entity.type
_entity.pdbx_description
1 polymer ?
#
loop_
_entity_poly.entity_id
_entity_poly.type
_entity_poly.pdbx_seq_one_letter_code
_entity_poly.pdbx_strand_id
1 'polypeptide(L)' 'MKTMLIFQNKTIPVYLTDTNKQAIDKLTTVLNRKLTTGKNALKKCIASLISVEIIGSEATLHSYYERDTLTISLY' A
#
# COMPACT_ATOMS: atom_id res chain seq x y z
N MET A 1 13.06 5.34 5.85
CA MET A 1 13.27 5.99 4.53
C MET A 1 11.92 6.34 3.92
N LYS A 2 11.80 7.49 3.23
CA LYS A 2 10.59 7.87 2.48
C LYS A 2 10.86 7.78 0.98
N THR A 3 9.97 7.15 0.24
CA THR A 3 9.97 7.12 -1.23
C THR A 3 8.58 7.45 -1.76
N MET A 4 8.47 7.72 -3.06
CA MET A 4 7.21 7.97 -3.73
C MET A 4 6.88 6.81 -4.66
N LEU A 5 5.65 6.30 -4.55
CA LEU A 5 5.09 5.31 -5.46
C LEU A 5 4.07 6.00 -6.37
N ILE A 6 4.19 5.79 -7.68
CA ILE A 6 3.14 6.18 -8.62
C ILE A 6 2.17 5.01 -8.74
N PHE A 7 0.94 5.19 -8.27
CA PHE A 7 -0.10 4.18 -8.27
C PHE A 7 -1.44 4.78 -8.70
N GLN A 8 -2.08 4.21 -9.71
CA GLN A 8 -3.31 4.76 -10.33
C GLN A 8 -3.24 6.26 -10.66
N ASN A 9 -2.13 6.69 -11.27
CA ASN A 9 -1.88 8.11 -11.59
C ASN A 9 -1.83 9.04 -10.36
N LYS A 10 -1.72 8.50 -9.14
CA LYS A 10 -1.50 9.25 -7.90
C LYS A 10 -0.09 8.98 -7.39
N THR A 11 0.53 10.02 -6.84
CA THR A 11 1.82 9.90 -6.15
C THR A 11 1.55 9.66 -4.66
N ILE A 12 1.95 8.49 -4.16
CA ILE A 12 1.67 8.05 -2.79
C ILE A 12 3.00 7.94 -2.03
N PRO A 13 3.16 8.62 -0.89
CA PRO A 13 4.32 8.44 -0.04
C PRO A 13 4.33 7.05 0.58
N VAL A 14 5.47 6.38 0.46
CA VAL A 14 5.74 5.08 1.06
C VAL A 14 6.87 5.25 2.08
N TYR A 15 6.59 4.90 3.33
CA TYR A 15 7.53 4.88 4.43
C TYR A 15 8.05 3.46 4.60
N LEU A 16 9.37 3.28 4.58
CA LEU A 16 10.01 1.99 4.79
C LEU A 16 10.91 2.07 6.00
N THR A 17 10.86 1.06 6.87
CA THR A 17 11.84 0.88 7.95
C THR A 17 13.16 0.31 7.45
N ASP A 18 13.14 -0.48 6.37
CA ASP A 18 14.34 -1.07 5.74
C ASP A 18 14.54 -0.62 4.28
N THR A 19 15.79 -0.64 3.80
CA THR A 19 16.18 -0.30 2.41
C THR A 19 15.80 -1.34 1.36
N ASN A 20 14.81 -2.19 1.63
CA ASN A 20 14.41 -3.27 0.74
C ASN A 20 13.62 -2.75 -0.47
N LYS A 21 14.32 -2.36 -1.54
CA LYS A 21 13.73 -1.89 -2.80
C LYS A 21 12.71 -2.88 -3.38
N GLN A 22 12.92 -4.18 -3.19
CA GLN A 22 12.00 -5.22 -3.70
C GLN A 22 10.60 -5.13 -3.06
N ALA A 23 10.49 -4.59 -1.84
CA ALA A 23 9.20 -4.45 -1.16
C ALA A 23 8.26 -3.48 -1.88
N ILE A 24 8.81 -2.44 -2.52
CA ILE A 24 8.02 -1.44 -3.27
C ILE A 24 7.47 -2.07 -4.57
N ASP A 25 8.29 -2.84 -5.27
CA ASP A 25 7.87 -3.54 -6.49
C ASP A 25 6.78 -4.57 -6.17
N LYS A 26 6.94 -5.32 -5.07
CA LYS A 26 5.94 -6.25 -4.56
C LYS A 26 4.65 -5.53 -4.17
N LEU A 27 4.74 -4.39 -3.48
CA LEU A 27 3.58 -3.59 -3.08
C LEU A 27 2.70 -3.25 -4.28
N THR A 28 3.29 -2.76 -5.37
CA THR A 28 2.55 -2.40 -6.59
C THR A 28 1.79 -3.61 -7.17
N THR A 29 2.46 -4.76 -7.22
CA THR A 29 1.87 -6.01 -7.72
C THR A 29 0.71 -6.47 -6.83
N VAL A 30 0.92 -6.45 -5.51
CA VAL A 30 -0.09 -6.86 -4.53
C VAL A 30 -1.29 -5.92 -4.56
N LEU A 31 -1.09 -4.61 -4.59
CA LEU A 31 -2.19 -3.63 -4.67
C LEU A 31 -3.04 -3.84 -5.92
N ASN A 32 -2.42 -4.04 -7.09
CA ASN A 32 -3.14 -4.35 -8.33
C ASN A 32 -3.94 -5.66 -8.22
N ARG A 33 -3.34 -6.72 -7.66
CA ARG A 33 -4.05 -7.99 -7.42
C ARG A 33 -5.20 -7.83 -6.44
N LYS A 34 -5.04 -7.04 -5.37
CA LYS A 34 -6.08 -6.82 -4.35
C LYS A 34 -7.21 -5.91 -4.83
N LEU A 35 -6.96 -5.04 -5.81
CA LEU A 35 -8.02 -4.30 -6.49
C LEU A 35 -8.94 -5.22 -7.30
N THR A 36 -8.38 -6.24 -7.95
CA THR A 36 -9.18 -7.19 -8.73
C THR A 36 -9.85 -8.22 -7.83
N THR A 37 -9.11 -8.81 -6.90
CA THR A 37 -9.54 -9.98 -6.09
C THR A 37 -10.04 -9.66 -4.67
N GLY A 38 -9.76 -8.47 -4.14
CA GLY A 38 -10.05 -8.13 -2.74
C GLY A 38 -11.54 -7.92 -2.44
N LYS A 39 -11.89 -7.91 -1.16
CA LYS A 39 -13.24 -7.52 -0.70
C LYS A 39 -13.47 -6.03 -0.93
N ASN A 40 -14.74 -5.60 -1.02
CA ASN A 40 -15.11 -4.21 -1.28
C ASN A 40 -14.46 -3.20 -0.33
N ALA A 41 -14.32 -3.52 0.97
CA ALA A 41 -13.66 -2.65 1.94
C ALA A 41 -12.19 -2.40 1.59
N LEU A 42 -11.45 -3.45 1.21
CA LEU A 42 -10.06 -3.32 0.77
C LEU A 42 -9.94 -2.51 -0.52
N LYS A 43 -10.82 -2.75 -1.50
CA LYS A 43 -10.84 -1.98 -2.74
C LYS A 43 -11.07 -0.49 -2.47
N LYS A 44 -11.99 -0.16 -1.54
CA LYS A 44 -12.23 1.22 -1.10
C LYS A 44 -11.01 1.84 -0.44
N CYS A 45 -10.38 1.13 0.52
CA CYS A 45 -9.14 1.57 1.17
C CYS A 45 -8.03 1.86 0.15
N ILE A 46 -7.83 0.99 -0.85
CA ILE A 46 -6.84 1.19 -1.91
C ILE A 46 -7.20 2.40 -2.80
N ALA A 47 -8.48 2.62 -3.11
CA ALA A 47 -8.92 3.75 -3.93
C ALA A 47 -8.72 5.12 -3.25
N SER A 48 -8.80 5.16 -1.92
CA SER A 48 -8.60 6.35 -1.07
C SER A 48 -7.26 6.36 -0.34
N LEU A 49 -6.27 5.61 -0.83
CA LEU A 49 -4.94 5.48 -0.24
C LEU A 49 -4.18 6.83 -0.24
N ILE A 50 -3.64 7.21 0.90
CA ILE A 50 -2.89 8.47 1.11
C ILE A 50 -1.43 8.24 1.48
N SER A 51 -1.12 7.11 2.10
CA SER A 51 0.24 6.69 2.39
C SER A 51 0.30 5.18 2.63
N VAL A 52 1.51 4.63 2.55
CA VAL A 52 1.78 3.24 2.92
C VAL A 52 2.97 3.22 3.85
N GLU A 53 2.90 2.40 4.89
CA GLU A 53 4.04 2.05 5.73
C GLU A 53 4.40 0.58 5.49
N ILE A 54 5.66 0.31 5.17
CA ILE A 54 6.18 -1.04 4.99
C ILE A 54 7.09 -1.37 6.16
N ILE A 55 6.73 -2.43 6.89
CA ILE A 55 7.51 -2.99 8.00
C ILE A 55 7.78 -4.45 7.69
N GLY A 56 9.04 -4.79 7.43
CA GLY A 56 9.45 -6.13 7.02
C GLY A 56 8.77 -6.58 5.72
N SER A 57 7.79 -7.48 5.84
CA SER A 57 7.03 -8.03 4.70
C SER A 57 5.54 -7.68 4.72
N GLU A 58 5.17 -6.72 5.56
CA GLU A 58 3.81 -6.24 5.69
C GLU A 58 3.74 -4.78 5.23
N ALA A 59 2.60 -4.42 4.63
CA ALA A 59 2.31 -3.06 4.23
C ALA A 59 1.02 -2.60 4.91
N THR A 60 1.12 -1.55 5.72
CA THR A 60 0.00 -0.86 6.33
C THR A 60 -0.46 0.24 5.40
N LEU A 61 -1.70 0.13 4.93
CA LEU A 61 -2.36 1.09 4.06
C LEU A 61 -3.05 2.13 4.92
N HIS A 62 -2.73 3.40 4.72
CA HIS A 62 -3.46 4.51 5.33
C HIS A 62 -4.33 5.16 4.28
N SER A 63 -5.61 5.31 4.58
CA SER A 63 -6.58 5.95 3.70
C SER A 63 -7.20 7.17 4.37
N TYR A 64 -7.84 8.04 3.58
CA TYR A 64 -8.42 9.31 4.07
C TYR A 64 -9.39 9.19 5.24
N TYR A 65 -10.03 8.04 5.40
CA TYR A 65 -10.95 7.79 6.51
C TYR A 65 -10.17 7.05 7.60
N GLU A 66 -9.97 7.71 8.74
CA GLU A 66 -9.12 7.23 9.86
C GLU A 66 -9.52 5.85 10.44
N ARG A 67 -10.68 5.31 10.06
CA ARG A 67 -11.13 3.96 10.41
C ARG A 67 -10.61 2.85 9.49
N ASP A 68 -10.03 3.20 8.35
CA ASP A 68 -9.66 2.25 7.29
C ASP A 68 -8.14 2.15 7.13
N THR A 69 -7.45 1.95 8.25
CA THR A 69 -6.06 1.45 8.23
C THR A 69 -6.09 -0.05 8.05
N LEU A 70 -5.39 -0.57 7.03
CA LEU A 70 -5.44 -2.00 6.73
C LEU A 70 -4.04 -2.54 6.41
N THR A 71 -3.63 -3.58 7.13
CA THR A 71 -2.35 -4.25 6.92
C THR A 71 -2.52 -5.42 5.96
N ILE A 72 -1.67 -5.47 4.93
CA ILE A 72 -1.61 -6.54 3.93
C ILE A 72 -0.22 -7.19 3.92
N SER A 73 -0.19 -8.49 3.63
CA SER A 73 1.07 -9.18 3.34
C SER A 73 1.57 -8.86 1.93
N LEU A 74 2.89 -8.70 1.79
CA LEU A 74 3.57 -8.51 0.51
C LEU A 74 4.00 -9.82 -0.18
N TYR A 75 3.60 -10.98 0.36
CA TYR A 75 3.83 -12.32 -0.22
C TYR A 75 2.68 -12.80 -1.12
#